data_AF-A0A7V5MRM8-F1
#
_entry.id   AF-A0A7V5MRM8-F1
#
_cell.length_a   1.000
_cell.length_b   1.000
_cell.length_c   1.000
_cell.angle_alpha   90.00
_cell.angle_beta   90.00
_cell.angle_gamma   90.00
#
_symmetry.space_group_name_H-M   'P 1'
#
loop_
_entity.id
_entity.type
_entity.pdbx_description
1 polymer ?
#
loop_
_entity_poly.entity_id
_entity_poly.type
_entity_poly.pdbx_seq_one_letter_code
_entity_poly.pdbx_strand_id
1 'polypeptide(L)'
;MSVLISIVSFIVALGILVTVHEYGHFWVARRLGVKVLRFSIGFGRPLWKRVGRDGIEWVIAAIPLGGYVKMLDEREGEVAPEERAVAFNNQPVWKRIAIVAAGPLANFLLAVLLYSAMYLIGVQGLVPEVGAVLPDTPAAEAGLRPGDRLVAANGIEMPTWEAATLTLLDQALDTGVIELRVRDARGGSRMMRLDLRDHARLLAEGDLLEKLGIRPWRPRIPPIIGEISPGLPADRAGLRSGDEILLADGTPIRDWMDWVGFV
;
A
#
# COMPACT_ATOMS: atom_id res chain seq x y z
N MET A 1 13.00 -5.37 12.26
CA MET A 1 12.70 -5.91 10.91
C MET A 1 12.21 -4.82 9.93
N SER A 2 12.61 -3.54 10.09
CA SER A 2 11.88 -2.40 9.50
C SER A 2 12.65 -1.59 8.45
N VAL A 3 13.92 -1.25 8.69
CA VAL A 3 14.65 -0.33 7.80
C VAL A 3 15.29 -1.06 6.62
N LEU A 4 15.94 -2.20 6.85
CA LEU A 4 16.62 -2.96 5.79
C LEU A 4 15.63 -3.41 4.70
N ILE A 5 14.47 -3.93 5.10
CA ILE A 5 13.41 -4.34 4.16
C ILE A 5 12.92 -3.14 3.36
N SER A 6 12.74 -1.98 4.00
CA SER A 6 12.31 -0.76 3.31
C SER A 6 13.34 -0.28 2.29
N ILE A 7 14.64 -0.27 2.64
CA ILE A 7 15.73 0.11 1.73
C ILE A 7 15.79 -0.85 0.55
N VAL A 8 15.75 -2.17 0.80
CA VAL A 8 15.78 -3.17 -0.27
C VAL A 8 14.55 -3.04 -1.16
N SER A 9 13.36 -2.89 -0.58
CA SER A 9 12.12 -2.72 -1.32
C SER A 9 12.14 -1.44 -2.16
N PHE A 10 12.66 -0.34 -1.63
CA PHE A 10 12.85 0.91 -2.35
C PHE A 10 13.79 0.74 -3.56
N ILE A 11 14.95 0.10 -3.36
CA ILE A 11 15.91 -0.17 -4.43
C ILE A 11 15.28 -1.03 -5.52
N VAL A 12 14.54 -2.07 -5.14
CA VAL A 12 13.84 -2.95 -6.09
C VAL A 12 12.76 -2.19 -6.85
N ALA A 13 11.89 -1.45 -6.15
CA ALA A 13 10.81 -0.68 -6.76
C ALA A 13 11.35 0.38 -7.74
N LEU A 14 12.39 1.12 -7.34
CA LEU A 14 13.03 2.10 -8.19
C LEU A 14 13.72 1.44 -9.39
N GLY A 15 14.39 0.31 -9.18
CA GLY A 15 15.03 -0.46 -10.24
C GLY A 15 14.04 -0.92 -11.31
N ILE A 16 12.88 -1.42 -10.89
CA ILE A 16 11.79 -1.80 -11.81
C ILE A 16 11.27 -0.58 -12.57
N LEU A 17 10.92 0.50 -11.85
CA LEU A 17 10.37 1.72 -12.44
C LEU A 17 11.28 2.32 -13.50
N VAL A 18 12.57 2.44 -13.19
CA VAL A 18 13.56 2.98 -14.11
C VAL A 18 13.81 2.02 -15.28
N THR A 19 13.96 0.72 -15.01
CA THR A 19 14.24 -0.24 -16.09
C THR A 19 13.11 -0.26 -17.12
N VAL A 20 11.86 -0.20 -16.67
CA VAL A 20 10.69 -0.14 -17.58
C VAL A 20 10.66 1.17 -18.34
N HIS A 21 10.99 2.31 -17.70
CA HIS A 21 11.12 3.61 -18.35
C HIS A 21 12.15 3.60 -19.48
N GLU A 22 13.37 3.17 -19.17
CA GLU A 22 14.47 3.06 -20.14
C GLU A 22 14.12 2.05 -21.25
N TYR A 23 13.48 0.94 -20.89
CA TYR A 23 13.01 -0.04 -21.86
C TYR A 23 12.01 0.55 -22.85
N GLY A 24 11.14 1.48 -22.41
CA GLY A 24 10.23 2.21 -23.30
C GLY A 24 10.97 2.98 -24.38
N HIS A 25 11.95 3.80 -23.99
CA HIS A 25 12.81 4.53 -24.94
C HIS A 25 13.54 3.59 -25.89
N PHE A 26 14.16 2.55 -25.34
CA PHE A 26 14.89 1.53 -26.09
C PHE A 26 14.01 0.83 -27.14
N TRP A 27 12.83 0.37 -26.73
CA TRP A 27 11.94 -0.41 -27.56
C TRP A 27 11.44 0.41 -28.75
N VAL A 28 11.01 1.66 -28.53
CA VAL A 28 10.56 2.54 -29.60
C VAL A 28 11.72 2.98 -30.50
N ALA A 29 12.89 3.29 -29.94
CA ALA A 29 14.07 3.66 -30.73
C ALA A 29 14.44 2.56 -31.75
N ARG A 30 14.50 1.31 -31.29
CA ARG A 30 14.78 0.16 -32.16
C ARG A 30 13.72 -0.03 -33.24
N ARG A 31 12.44 0.12 -32.87
CA ARG A 31 11.32 -0.09 -33.80
C ARG A 31 11.22 1.00 -34.87
N LEU A 32 11.72 2.19 -34.58
CA LEU A 32 11.79 3.32 -35.51
C LEU A 32 13.10 3.41 -36.30
N GLY A 33 13.99 2.44 -36.12
CA GLY A 33 15.26 2.31 -36.87
C GLY A 33 16.41 3.16 -36.34
N VAL A 34 16.33 3.64 -35.10
CA VAL A 34 17.43 4.37 -34.45
C VAL A 34 18.42 3.37 -33.87
N LYS A 35 19.71 3.55 -34.17
CA LYS A 35 20.77 2.70 -33.64
C LYS A 35 20.97 3.00 -32.15
N VAL A 36 20.84 1.96 -31.32
CA VAL A 36 21.14 2.02 -29.89
C VAL A 36 22.52 1.42 -29.66
N LEU A 37 23.35 2.10 -28.87
CA LEU A 37 24.73 1.69 -28.56
C LEU A 37 24.80 0.96 -27.20
N ARG A 38 24.04 1.42 -26.21
CA ARG A 38 24.07 0.87 -24.85
C ARG A 38 22.71 0.96 -24.17
N PHE A 39 22.36 -0.10 -23.45
CA PHE A 39 21.26 -0.13 -22.49
C PHE A 39 21.85 -0.41 -21.10
N SER A 40 21.74 0.56 -20.19
CA SER A 40 22.31 0.46 -18.84
C SER A 40 21.21 0.51 -17.78
N ILE A 41 21.21 -0.48 -16.90
CA ILE A 41 20.46 -0.46 -15.64
C ILE A 41 21.44 -0.02 -14.56
N GLY A 42 21.16 1.12 -13.93
CA GLY A 42 22.05 1.77 -12.99
C GLY A 42 23.06 2.72 -13.63
N PHE A 43 23.79 3.43 -12.76
CA PHE A 43 24.88 4.34 -13.10
C PHE A 43 26.23 3.89 -12.52
N GLY A 44 27.30 4.52 -13.02
CA GLY A 44 28.66 4.35 -12.50
C GLY A 44 29.37 3.12 -13.05
N ARG A 45 30.18 2.48 -12.20
CA ARG A 45 31.03 1.35 -12.60
C ARG A 45 30.15 0.15 -13.02
N PRO A 46 30.37 -0.42 -14.22
CA PRO A 46 29.65 -1.62 -14.65
C PRO A 46 30.04 -2.80 -13.75
N LEU A 47 29.06 -3.42 -13.11
CA LEU A 47 29.23 -4.69 -12.39
C LEU A 47 29.18 -5.86 -13.38
N TRP A 48 28.34 -5.73 -14.41
CA TRP A 48 28.20 -6.70 -15.47
C TRP A 48 28.01 -5.99 -16.81
N LYS A 49 28.62 -6.54 -17.86
CA LYS A 49 28.54 -6.02 -19.22
C LYS A 49 28.48 -7.19 -20.20
N ARG A 50 27.58 -7.12 -21.19
CA ARG A 50 27.50 -8.06 -22.30
C ARG A 50 27.18 -7.33 -23.60
N VAL A 51 27.88 -7.67 -24.68
CA VAL A 51 27.57 -7.15 -26.02
C VAL A 51 26.61 -8.13 -26.70
N GLY A 52 25.46 -7.61 -27.13
CA GLY A 52 24.47 -8.35 -27.90
C GLY A 52 24.94 -8.62 -29.33
N ARG A 53 24.28 -9.55 -30.02
CA ARG A 53 24.56 -9.84 -31.44
C ARG A 53 24.26 -8.66 -32.36
N ASP A 54 23.42 -7.75 -31.89
CA ASP A 54 23.06 -6.48 -32.51
C ASP A 54 24.04 -5.34 -32.18
N GLY A 55 25.16 -5.64 -31.51
CA GLY A 55 26.18 -4.64 -31.14
C GLY A 55 25.82 -3.79 -29.93
N ILE A 56 24.66 -4.03 -29.30
CA ILE A 56 24.18 -3.25 -28.15
C ILE A 56 24.89 -3.71 -26.89
N GLU A 57 25.46 -2.77 -26.14
CA GLU A 57 26.04 -3.06 -24.84
C GLU A 57 24.95 -3.09 -23.75
N TRP A 58 24.74 -4.25 -23.14
CA TRP A 58 23.88 -4.43 -21.97
C TRP A 58 24.73 -4.31 -20.71
N VAL A 59 24.37 -3.37 -19.84
CA VAL A 59 25.14 -3.07 -18.62
C VAL A 59 24.24 -3.12 -17.39
N ILE A 60 24.73 -3.75 -16.34
CA ILE A 60 24.21 -3.59 -14.97
C ILE A 60 25.30 -2.89 -14.17
N ALA A 61 25.03 -1.68 -13.68
CA ALA A 61 25.99 -0.84 -12.99
C ALA A 61 25.78 -0.85 -11.47
N ALA A 62 26.79 -0.38 -10.73
CA ALA A 62 26.83 -0.51 -9.28
C ALA A 62 25.77 0.32 -8.54
N ILE A 63 25.35 1.46 -9.11
CA ILE A 63 24.41 2.37 -8.47
C ILE A 63 23.02 2.16 -9.09
N PRO A 64 22.04 1.60 -8.37
CA PRO A 64 20.71 1.27 -8.93
C PRO A 64 19.76 2.48 -9.04
N LEU A 65 20.23 3.70 -8.74
CA LEU A 65 19.44 4.94 -8.71
C LEU A 65 19.23 5.56 -10.11
N GLY A 66 18.97 4.74 -11.12
CA GLY A 66 18.68 5.19 -12.48
C GLY A 66 19.19 4.25 -13.56
N GLY A 67 19.32 4.75 -14.77
CA GLY A 67 19.61 3.97 -15.98
C GLY A 67 19.65 4.91 -17.17
N TYR A 68 20.08 4.40 -18.33
CA TYR A 68 20.05 5.18 -19.56
C TYR A 68 20.09 4.28 -20.81
N VAL A 69 19.47 4.79 -21.87
CA VAL A 69 19.61 4.27 -23.24
C VAL A 69 20.49 5.22 -24.05
N LYS A 70 21.71 4.77 -24.39
CA LYS A 70 22.60 5.53 -25.27
C LYS A 70 22.25 5.25 -26.72
N MET A 71 21.71 6.24 -27.42
CA MET A 71 21.43 6.20 -28.85
C MET A 71 22.61 6.78 -29.64
N LEU A 72 22.76 6.37 -30.90
CA LEU A 72 23.73 7.00 -31.79
C LEU A 72 23.30 8.45 -32.03
N ASP A 73 24.14 9.41 -31.70
CA ASP A 73 23.86 10.85 -31.86
C ASP A 73 25.16 11.58 -32.22
N GLU A 74 25.14 12.40 -33.27
CA GLU A 74 26.30 13.17 -33.73
C GLU A 74 26.76 14.24 -32.74
N ARG A 75 25.91 14.62 -31.78
CA ARG A 75 26.26 15.59 -30.74
C ARG A 75 27.12 14.98 -29.64
N GLU A 76 27.12 13.65 -29.51
CA GLU A 76 27.88 12.92 -28.48
C GLU A 76 29.18 12.31 -29.01
N GLY A 77 29.44 12.33 -30.31
CA GLY A 77 30.66 11.81 -30.91
C GLY A 77 30.61 11.76 -32.44
N GLU A 78 31.73 11.38 -33.06
CA GLU A 78 31.81 11.21 -34.51
C GLU A 78 30.96 10.02 -34.98
N VAL A 79 30.13 10.25 -36.00
CA VAL A 79 29.29 9.23 -36.63
C VAL A 79 29.74 9.03 -38.07
N ALA A 80 30.00 7.78 -38.45
CA ALA A 80 30.37 7.43 -39.81
C ALA A 80 29.27 7.89 -40.79
N PRO A 81 29.63 8.38 -42.00
CA PRO A 81 28.66 8.91 -42.97
C PRO A 81 27.50 7.95 -43.27
N GLU A 82 27.79 6.65 -43.28
CA GLU A 82 26.84 5.55 -43.56
C GLU A 82 25.80 5.36 -42.44
N GLU A 83 26.14 5.73 -41.19
CA GLU A 83 25.28 5.54 -40.02
C GLU A 83 24.49 6.80 -39.64
N ARG A 84 24.73 7.93 -40.33
CA ARG A 84 24.02 9.19 -40.08
C ARG A 84 22.51 9.06 -40.24
N ALA A 85 22.04 8.20 -41.14
CA ALA A 85 20.62 7.96 -41.38
C ALA A 85 19.93 7.25 -40.20
N VAL A 86 20.68 6.54 -39.36
CA VAL A 86 20.16 5.82 -38.18
C VAL A 86 20.50 6.52 -36.86
N ALA A 87 21.16 7.68 -36.93
CA ALA A 87 21.40 8.55 -35.79
C ALA A 87 20.11 9.22 -35.31
N PHE A 88 19.94 9.36 -34.00
CA PHE A 88 18.77 9.91 -33.34
C PHE A 88 18.50 11.37 -33.74
N ASN A 89 19.55 12.20 -33.72
CA ASN A 89 19.45 13.63 -34.04
C ASN A 89 18.98 13.88 -35.48
N ASN A 90 19.30 12.97 -36.42
CA ASN A 90 18.90 13.05 -37.83
C ASN A 90 17.53 12.48 -38.13
N GLN A 91 16.86 11.87 -37.14
CA GLN A 91 15.50 11.39 -37.36
C GLN A 91 14.49 12.54 -37.48
N PRO A 92 13.39 12.33 -38.23
CA PRO A 92 12.24 13.23 -38.21
C PRO A 92 11.78 13.54 -36.79
N VAL A 93 11.32 14.78 -36.57
CA VAL A 93 10.92 15.31 -35.26
C VAL A 93 9.92 14.38 -34.56
N TRP A 94 8.93 13.85 -35.30
CA TRP A 94 7.91 12.97 -34.74
C TRP A 94 8.50 11.67 -34.17
N LYS A 95 9.55 11.09 -34.80
CA LYS A 95 10.22 9.89 -34.30
C LYS A 95 10.93 10.20 -32.98
N ARG A 96 11.63 11.33 -32.92
CA ARG A 96 12.33 11.77 -31.70
C ARG A 96 11.34 11.99 -30.55
N ILE A 97 10.22 12.66 -30.84
CA ILE A 97 9.13 12.85 -29.86
C ILE A 97 8.57 11.50 -29.41
N ALA A 98 8.28 10.58 -30.34
CA ALA A 98 7.75 9.26 -29.99
C ALA A 98 8.72 8.47 -29.10
N ILE A 99 10.03 8.51 -29.38
CA ILE A 99 11.07 7.85 -28.57
C ILE A 99 11.14 8.47 -27.17
N VAL A 100 11.17 9.80 -27.05
CA VAL A 100 11.25 10.50 -25.76
C VAL A 100 9.95 10.32 -24.95
N ALA A 101 8.78 10.27 -25.60
CA ALA A 101 7.52 10.01 -24.91
C ALA A 101 7.36 8.55 -24.48
N ALA A 102 8.08 7.62 -25.11
CA ALA A 102 7.92 6.18 -24.87
C ALA A 102 8.25 5.76 -23.43
N GLY A 103 9.27 6.36 -22.81
CA GLY A 103 9.64 6.05 -21.43
C GLY A 103 8.53 6.39 -20.42
N PRO A 104 8.04 7.64 -20.38
CA PRO A 104 6.89 8.02 -19.56
C PRO A 104 5.64 7.18 -19.84
N LEU A 105 5.32 6.91 -21.11
CA LEU A 105 4.18 6.07 -21.48
C LEU A 105 4.34 4.61 -21.00
N ALA A 106 5.56 4.06 -21.04
CA ALA A 106 5.82 2.72 -20.51
C ALA A 106 5.57 2.66 -18.99
N ASN A 107 5.98 3.69 -18.24
CA ASN A 107 5.68 3.77 -16.81
C ASN A 107 4.19 3.97 -16.53
N PHE A 108 3.49 4.75 -17.35
CA PHE A 108 2.04 4.90 -17.24
C PHE A 108 1.32 3.56 -17.46
N LEU A 109 1.72 2.79 -18.48
CA LEU A 109 1.21 1.44 -18.72
C LEU A 109 1.55 0.49 -17.57
N LEU A 110 2.77 0.56 -17.04
CA LEU A 110 3.17 -0.22 -15.86
C LEU A 110 2.26 0.10 -14.68
N ALA A 111 1.99 1.37 -14.40
CA ALA A 111 1.08 1.77 -13.33
C ALA A 111 -0.31 1.18 -13.52
N VAL A 112 -0.90 1.29 -14.72
CA VAL A 112 -2.21 0.69 -15.03
C VAL A 112 -2.21 -0.82 -14.77
N LEU A 113 -1.16 -1.53 -15.19
CA LEU A 113 -1.04 -2.98 -14.98
C LEU A 113 -0.88 -3.33 -13.49
N LEU A 114 -0.05 -2.60 -12.75
CA LEU A 114 0.16 -2.82 -11.32
C LEU A 114 -1.11 -2.54 -10.51
N TYR A 115 -1.80 -1.43 -10.78
CA TYR A 115 -3.08 -1.12 -10.14
C TYR A 115 -4.15 -2.16 -10.50
N SER A 116 -4.24 -2.58 -11.77
CA SER A 116 -5.18 -3.62 -12.18
C SER A 116 -4.91 -4.94 -11.45
N ALA A 117 -3.65 -5.37 -11.36
CA ALA A 117 -3.25 -6.56 -10.62
C ALA A 117 -3.57 -6.44 -9.13
N MET A 118 -3.33 -5.28 -8.52
CA MET A 118 -3.68 -5.00 -7.12
C MET A 118 -5.19 -5.16 -6.87
N TYR A 119 -6.04 -4.61 -7.75
CA TYR A 119 -7.49 -4.76 -7.63
C TYR A 119 -7.98 -6.20 -7.88
N LEU A 120 -7.32 -6.95 -8.76
CA LEU A 120 -7.63 -8.37 -8.99
C LEU A 120 -7.28 -9.25 -7.77
N ILE A 121 -6.20 -8.92 -7.05
CA ILE A 121 -5.79 -9.62 -5.82
C ILE A 121 -6.74 -9.26 -4.65
N GLY A 122 -7.40 -8.11 -4.72
CA GLY A 122 -8.34 -7.61 -3.72
C GLY A 122 -7.73 -6.55 -2.81
N VAL A 123 -8.60 -5.77 -2.16
CA VAL A 123 -8.17 -4.72 -1.22
C VAL A 123 -7.64 -5.37 0.06
N GLN A 124 -6.37 -5.12 0.36
CA GLN A 124 -5.77 -5.54 1.62
C GLN A 124 -6.22 -4.58 2.73
N GLY A 125 -6.97 -5.07 3.70
CA GLY A 125 -7.34 -4.30 4.87
C GLY A 125 -7.96 -5.17 5.96
N LEU A 126 -8.10 -4.61 7.15
CA LEU A 126 -8.74 -5.29 8.26
C LEU A 126 -10.23 -5.46 7.96
N VAL A 127 -10.70 -6.71 7.99
CA VAL A 127 -12.12 -7.02 7.83
C VAL A 127 -12.93 -6.29 8.92
N PRO A 128 -14.09 -5.71 8.58
CA PRO A 128 -14.88 -4.92 9.53
C PRO A 128 -15.70 -5.82 10.46
N GLU A 129 -15.00 -6.53 11.34
CA GLU A 129 -15.59 -7.44 12.33
C GLU A 129 -15.76 -6.74 13.67
N VAL A 130 -16.99 -6.71 14.17
CA VAL A 130 -17.41 -6.01 15.38
C VAL A 130 -16.88 -6.74 16.61
N GLY A 131 -16.12 -6.06 17.45
CA GLY A 131 -15.58 -6.60 18.70
C GLY A 131 -16.55 -6.42 19.85
N ALA A 132 -16.83 -5.17 20.20
CA ALA A 132 -17.79 -4.82 21.25
C ALA A 132 -18.79 -3.78 20.73
N VAL A 133 -20.00 -3.82 21.28
CA VAL A 133 -21.05 -2.84 21.01
C VAL A 133 -21.37 -2.12 22.31
N LEU A 134 -21.25 -0.79 22.31
CA LEU A 134 -21.50 0.05 23.48
C LEU A 134 -23.01 0.18 23.72
N PRO A 135 -23.49 0.10 24.98
CA PRO A 135 -24.90 0.33 25.29
C PRO A 135 -25.33 1.76 24.94
N ASP A 136 -26.63 1.96 24.73
CA ASP A 136 -27.25 3.28 24.44
C ASP A 136 -26.63 4.00 23.22
N THR A 137 -26.34 3.20 22.19
CA THR A 137 -25.79 3.68 20.91
C THR A 137 -26.60 3.19 19.71
N PRO A 138 -26.51 3.85 18.55
CA PRO A 138 -27.19 3.42 17.34
C PRO A 138 -26.90 1.97 16.96
N ALA A 139 -25.66 1.50 17.14
CA ALA A 139 -25.31 0.10 16.87
C ALA A 139 -26.01 -0.88 17.82
N ALA A 140 -26.15 -0.54 19.10
CA ALA A 140 -26.87 -1.36 20.06
C ALA A 140 -28.38 -1.41 19.73
N GLU A 141 -28.98 -0.27 19.40
CA GLU A 141 -30.39 -0.16 19.02
C GLU A 141 -30.71 -0.94 17.73
N ALA A 142 -29.79 -0.90 16.76
CA ALA A 142 -29.88 -1.70 15.54
C ALA A 142 -29.74 -3.22 15.78
N GLY A 143 -29.32 -3.62 16.98
CA GLY A 143 -29.14 -5.02 17.37
C GLY A 143 -27.84 -5.64 16.85
N LEU A 144 -26.82 -4.83 16.58
CA LEU A 144 -25.47 -5.28 16.24
C LEU A 144 -24.88 -6.08 17.40
N ARG A 145 -24.09 -7.11 17.10
CA ARG A 145 -23.53 -8.03 18.09
C ARG A 145 -22.03 -8.21 17.88
N PRO A 146 -21.28 -8.48 18.97
CA PRO A 146 -19.92 -8.99 18.88
C PRO A 146 -19.81 -10.18 17.91
N GLY A 147 -18.81 -10.16 17.04
CA GLY A 147 -18.55 -11.17 16.01
C GLY A 147 -19.33 -10.97 14.70
N ASP A 148 -20.20 -9.95 14.60
CA ASP A 148 -20.76 -9.59 13.31
C ASP A 148 -19.71 -8.98 12.39
N ARG A 149 -19.73 -9.36 11.13
CA ARG A 149 -19.00 -8.68 10.07
C ARG A 149 -19.92 -7.75 9.31
N LEU A 150 -19.56 -6.48 9.23
CA LEU A 150 -20.24 -5.51 8.38
C LEU A 150 -19.92 -5.86 6.92
N VAL A 151 -20.93 -6.09 6.08
CA VAL A 151 -20.68 -6.52 4.69
C VAL A 151 -21.05 -5.43 3.70
N ALA A 152 -22.21 -4.80 3.86
CA ALA A 152 -22.59 -3.66 3.02
C ALA A 152 -23.54 -2.70 3.75
N ALA A 153 -23.54 -1.46 3.31
CA ALA A 153 -24.45 -0.41 3.73
C ALA A 153 -25.17 0.13 2.48
N ASN A 154 -26.50 0.07 2.44
CA ASN A 154 -27.32 0.50 1.30
C ASN A 154 -26.86 -0.11 -0.06
N GLY A 155 -26.37 -1.35 -0.03
CA GLY A 155 -25.86 -2.06 -1.21
C GLY A 155 -24.40 -1.76 -1.57
N ILE A 156 -23.72 -0.83 -0.88
CA ILE A 156 -22.30 -0.53 -1.06
C ILE A 156 -21.47 -1.49 -0.21
N GLU A 157 -20.58 -2.27 -0.84
CA GLU A 157 -19.71 -3.24 -0.17
C GLU A 157 -18.67 -2.56 0.73
N MET A 158 -18.43 -3.14 1.90
CA MET A 158 -17.50 -2.65 2.92
C MET A 158 -16.47 -3.75 3.23
N PRO A 159 -15.50 -4.01 2.33
CA PRO A 159 -14.56 -5.12 2.50
C PRO A 159 -13.56 -4.90 3.66
N THR A 160 -13.36 -3.65 4.07
CA THR A 160 -12.40 -3.25 5.09
C THR A 160 -13.02 -2.27 6.10
N TRP A 161 -12.42 -2.12 7.28
CA TRP A 161 -12.81 -1.10 8.25
C TRP A 161 -12.76 0.33 7.67
N GLU A 162 -11.76 0.63 6.85
CA GLU A 162 -11.65 1.94 6.20
C GLU A 162 -12.83 2.19 5.24
N ALA A 163 -13.17 1.20 4.40
CA ALA A 163 -14.33 1.27 3.54
C ALA A 163 -15.64 1.37 4.34
N ALA A 164 -15.73 0.63 5.45
CA ALA A 164 -16.90 0.69 6.34
C ALA A 164 -17.08 2.08 6.94
N THR A 165 -16.03 2.65 7.53
CA THR A 165 -16.09 3.99 8.14
C THR A 165 -16.49 5.06 7.13
N LEU A 166 -15.88 5.07 5.94
CA LEU A 166 -16.19 6.04 4.89
C LEU A 166 -17.63 5.88 4.37
N THR A 167 -18.05 4.64 4.11
CA THR A 167 -19.40 4.35 3.61
C THR A 167 -20.46 4.71 4.65
N LEU A 168 -20.26 4.34 5.92
CA LEU A 168 -21.19 4.69 6.99
C LEU A 168 -21.29 6.21 7.17
N LEU A 169 -20.18 6.94 7.07
CA LEU A 169 -20.19 8.40 7.15
C LEU A 169 -20.97 9.03 6.01
N ASP A 170 -20.66 8.64 4.77
CA ASP A 170 -21.30 9.14 3.56
C ASP A 170 -22.82 8.90 3.59
N GLN A 171 -23.22 7.66 3.87
CA GLN A 171 -24.63 7.27 3.90
C GLN A 171 -25.39 7.88 5.08
N ALA A 172 -24.72 8.14 6.21
CA ALA A 172 -25.32 8.83 7.34
C ALA A 172 -25.63 10.30 7.02
N LEU A 173 -24.80 10.96 6.19
CA LEU A 173 -24.99 12.36 5.80
C LEU A 173 -26.07 12.54 4.72
N ASP A 174 -26.37 11.50 3.93
CA ASP A 174 -27.37 11.57 2.86
C ASP A 174 -28.81 11.38 3.40
N THR A 175 -29.11 10.18 3.93
CA THR A 175 -30.47 9.82 4.36
C THR A 175 -30.62 9.71 5.87
N GLY A 176 -29.50 9.56 6.59
CA GLY A 176 -29.48 9.28 8.02
C GLY A 176 -30.02 7.90 8.40
N VAL A 177 -30.46 7.05 7.47
CA VAL A 177 -30.92 5.69 7.76
C VAL A 177 -30.22 4.71 6.83
N ILE A 178 -29.47 3.79 7.42
CA ILE A 178 -28.64 2.85 6.66
C ILE A 178 -29.22 1.45 6.78
N GLU A 179 -29.52 0.83 5.64
CA GLU A 179 -29.77 -0.61 5.55
C GLU A 179 -28.43 -1.35 5.58
N LEU A 180 -28.12 -1.91 6.73
CA LEU A 180 -26.86 -2.56 7.01
C LEU A 180 -27.01 -4.07 6.83
N ARG A 181 -26.25 -4.63 5.88
CA ARG A 181 -26.09 -6.07 5.72
C ARG A 181 -24.90 -6.52 6.54
N VAL A 182 -25.14 -7.39 7.50
CA VAL A 182 -24.07 -8.02 8.29
C VAL A 182 -24.09 -9.54 8.14
N ARG A 183 -22.94 -10.15 8.42
CA ARG A 183 -22.77 -11.60 8.50
C ARG A 183 -22.40 -11.97 9.92
N ASP A 184 -23.17 -12.85 10.55
CA ASP A 184 -22.89 -13.31 11.91
C ASP A 184 -21.66 -14.25 11.95
N ALA A 185 -21.18 -14.56 13.15
CA ALA A 185 -20.05 -15.46 13.37
C ALA A 185 -20.28 -16.91 12.88
N ARG A 186 -21.54 -17.30 12.60
CA ARG A 186 -21.92 -18.60 12.04
C ARG A 186 -22.08 -18.56 10.52
N GLY A 187 -21.83 -17.42 9.88
CA GLY A 187 -21.94 -17.21 8.44
C GLY A 187 -23.34 -16.81 7.94
N GLY A 188 -24.32 -16.69 8.83
CA GLY A 188 -25.67 -16.25 8.50
C GLY A 188 -25.69 -14.77 8.12
N SER A 189 -26.38 -14.41 7.03
CA SER A 189 -26.54 -13.00 6.63
C SER A 189 -27.83 -12.43 7.21
N ARG A 190 -27.75 -11.23 7.79
CA ARG A 190 -28.90 -10.50 8.34
C ARG A 190 -28.88 -9.05 7.87
N MET A 191 -30.07 -8.53 7.58
CA MET A 191 -30.29 -7.11 7.31
C MET A 191 -30.74 -6.45 8.60
N MET A 192 -30.20 -5.27 8.90
CA MET A 192 -30.63 -4.42 10.01
C MET A 192 -30.68 -2.97 9.57
N ARG A 193 -31.38 -2.14 10.34
CA ARG A 193 -31.49 -0.71 10.09
C ARG A 193 -30.69 0.03 11.14
N LEU A 194 -29.72 0.80 10.70
CA LEU A 194 -28.93 1.68 11.55
C LEU A 194 -29.45 3.10 11.38
N ASP A 195 -30.02 3.65 12.45
CA ASP A 195 -30.61 4.98 12.45
C ASP A 195 -29.61 6.01 12.95
N LEU A 196 -29.19 6.89 12.05
CA LEU A 196 -28.17 7.93 12.24
C LEU A 196 -28.72 9.33 11.95
N ARG A 197 -30.04 9.50 12.03
CA ARG A 197 -30.71 10.80 11.77
C ARG A 197 -30.33 11.88 12.78
N ASP A 198 -29.74 11.53 13.92
CA ASP A 198 -29.11 12.48 14.83
C ASP A 198 -27.73 12.91 14.32
N HIS A 199 -27.74 13.82 13.33
CA HIS A 199 -26.55 14.35 12.69
C HIS A 199 -25.65 15.13 13.67
N ALA A 200 -26.21 15.68 14.75
CA ALA A 200 -25.43 16.40 15.75
C ALA A 200 -24.44 15.48 16.49
N ARG A 201 -24.85 14.23 16.77
CA ARG A 201 -23.97 13.21 17.36
C ARG A 201 -22.83 12.80 16.42
N LEU A 202 -23.09 12.74 15.11
CA LEU A 202 -22.08 12.38 14.11
C LEU A 202 -21.04 13.49 13.92
N LEU A 203 -21.49 14.75 13.85
CA LEU A 203 -20.68 15.94 13.60
C LEU A 203 -19.93 16.45 14.85
N ALA A 204 -20.20 15.92 16.03
CA ALA A 204 -19.42 16.18 17.23
C ALA A 204 -17.94 15.82 17.01
N GLU A 205 -17.02 16.28 17.86
CA GLU A 205 -15.62 15.84 17.77
C GLU A 205 -15.47 14.36 18.19
N GLY A 206 -14.50 13.63 17.63
CA GLY A 206 -14.18 12.24 18.00
C GLY A 206 -14.40 11.20 16.90
N ASP A 207 -14.01 9.95 17.19
CA ASP A 207 -14.04 8.82 16.26
C ASP A 207 -15.47 8.40 15.89
N LEU A 208 -15.72 8.14 14.60
CA LEU A 208 -17.04 7.79 14.10
C LEU A 208 -17.52 6.44 14.67
N LEU A 209 -16.67 5.42 14.68
CA LEU A 209 -17.09 4.08 15.12
C LEU A 209 -17.47 4.11 16.60
N GLU A 210 -16.71 4.83 17.42
CA GLU A 210 -17.04 5.01 18.84
C GLU A 210 -18.39 5.70 19.03
N LYS A 211 -18.71 6.75 18.25
CA LYS A 211 -20.02 7.43 18.29
C LYS A 211 -21.17 6.52 17.88
N LEU A 212 -20.95 5.67 16.88
CA LEU A 212 -21.87 4.63 16.46
C LEU A 212 -22.03 3.54 17.53
N GLY A 213 -21.08 3.44 18.46
CA GLY A 213 -21.02 2.43 19.50
C GLY A 213 -20.35 1.14 19.07
N ILE A 214 -19.54 1.18 18.02
CA ILE A 214 -18.85 0.03 17.44
C ILE A 214 -17.39 0.08 17.84
N ARG A 215 -16.91 -0.94 18.55
CA ARG A 215 -15.48 -1.16 18.75
C ARG A 215 -14.99 -2.26 17.81
N PRO A 216 -13.98 -1.98 16.96
CA PRO A 216 -13.38 -3.00 16.11
C PRO A 216 -12.91 -4.21 16.91
N TRP A 217 -13.15 -5.41 16.39
CA TRP A 217 -12.55 -6.61 16.94
C TRP A 217 -11.02 -6.50 16.87
N ARG A 218 -10.37 -6.80 17.98
CA ARG A 218 -8.92 -6.88 18.07
C ARG A 218 -8.54 -8.27 18.58
N PRO A 219 -7.45 -8.85 18.08
CA PRO A 219 -6.95 -10.10 18.61
C PRO A 219 -6.58 -9.91 20.09
N ARG A 220 -6.96 -10.87 20.94
CA ARG A 220 -6.56 -10.87 22.34
C ARG A 220 -5.07 -11.14 22.43
N ILE A 221 -4.29 -10.12 22.78
CA ILE A 221 -2.85 -10.24 23.00
C ILE A 221 -2.66 -10.55 24.49
N PRO A 222 -2.04 -11.68 24.87
CA PRO A 222 -1.85 -12.00 26.28
C PRO A 222 -0.93 -10.96 26.94
N PRO A 223 -1.18 -10.60 28.20
CA PRO A 223 -0.44 -9.53 28.89
C PRO A 223 0.93 -10.00 29.37
N ILE A 224 1.79 -10.49 28.45
CA ILE A 224 3.09 -11.08 28.76
C ILE A 224 4.19 -10.02 28.61
N ILE A 225 5.02 -9.89 29.63
CA ILE A 225 6.14 -8.95 29.65
C ILE A 225 7.19 -9.39 28.62
N GLY A 226 7.49 -8.49 27.69
CA GLY A 226 8.58 -8.65 26.73
C GLY A 226 9.95 -8.37 27.36
N GLU A 227 10.72 -7.49 26.73
CA GLU A 227 12.03 -7.10 27.22
C GLU A 227 11.92 -6.09 28.38
N ILE A 228 12.76 -6.27 29.41
CA ILE A 228 12.86 -5.37 30.56
C ILE A 228 14.22 -4.67 30.50
N SER A 229 14.22 -3.34 30.58
CA SER A 229 15.45 -2.56 30.58
C SER A 229 16.15 -2.62 31.95
N PRO A 230 17.45 -2.96 32.00
CA PRO A 230 18.19 -3.07 33.26
C PRO A 230 18.20 -1.77 34.07
N GLY A 231 18.07 -1.87 35.39
CA GLY A 231 18.17 -0.76 36.34
C GLY A 231 16.95 0.16 36.43
N LEU A 232 15.88 -0.10 35.66
CA LEU A 232 14.61 0.63 35.70
C LEU A 232 13.64 0.06 36.76
N PRO A 233 12.53 0.77 37.08
CA PRO A 233 11.60 0.33 38.12
C PRO A 233 11.08 -1.11 37.95
N ALA A 234 10.77 -1.55 36.73
CA ALA A 234 10.33 -2.91 36.46
C ALA A 234 11.39 -3.97 36.80
N ASP A 235 12.65 -3.73 36.44
CA ASP A 235 13.79 -4.60 36.77
C ASP A 235 14.05 -4.62 38.29
N ARG A 236 14.01 -3.45 38.94
CA ARG A 236 14.17 -3.32 40.40
C ARG A 236 13.03 -3.97 41.19
N ALA A 237 11.83 -3.99 40.62
CA ALA A 237 10.67 -4.68 41.18
C ALA A 237 10.76 -6.20 40.99
N GLY A 238 11.76 -6.70 40.25
CA GLY A 238 11.99 -8.12 40.05
C GLY A 238 11.12 -8.77 38.98
N LEU A 239 10.43 -7.96 38.15
CA LEU A 239 9.70 -8.47 36.99
C LEU A 239 10.66 -9.12 36.00
N ARG A 240 10.20 -10.15 35.30
CA ARG A 240 10.99 -10.91 34.32
C ARG A 240 10.29 -10.96 32.97
N SER A 241 11.11 -11.07 31.93
CA SER A 241 10.61 -11.39 30.59
C SER A 241 9.87 -12.73 30.62
N GLY A 242 8.66 -12.76 30.06
CA GLY A 242 7.78 -13.92 30.10
C GLY A 242 6.78 -13.93 31.26
N ASP A 243 6.87 -13.03 32.23
CA ASP A 243 5.85 -12.91 33.28
C ASP A 243 4.51 -12.46 32.66
N GLU A 244 3.40 -13.06 33.13
CA GLU A 244 2.05 -12.67 32.72
C GLU A 244 1.41 -11.78 33.79
N ILE A 245 0.96 -10.59 33.38
CA ILE A 245 0.31 -9.64 34.29
C ILE A 245 -1.16 -10.06 34.45
N LEU A 246 -1.52 -10.52 35.64
CA LEU A 246 -2.89 -10.96 35.94
C LEU A 246 -3.73 -9.86 36.58
N LEU A 247 -3.11 -8.99 37.39
CA LEU A 247 -3.77 -7.99 38.23
C LEU A 247 -2.86 -6.76 38.37
N ALA A 248 -3.46 -5.57 38.39
CA ALA A 248 -2.80 -4.30 38.70
C ALA A 248 -3.70 -3.45 39.61
N ASP A 249 -3.24 -3.12 40.81
CA ASP A 249 -4.01 -2.39 41.85
C ASP A 249 -5.44 -2.91 42.07
N GLY A 250 -5.60 -4.24 42.05
CA GLY A 250 -6.89 -4.92 42.21
C GLY A 250 -7.76 -4.97 40.95
N THR A 251 -7.32 -4.36 39.84
CA THR A 251 -7.96 -4.44 38.52
C THR A 251 -7.46 -5.68 37.77
N PRO A 252 -8.33 -6.62 37.37
CA PRO A 252 -7.94 -7.75 36.54
C PRO A 252 -7.45 -7.30 35.17
N ILE A 253 -6.27 -7.79 34.77
CA ILE A 253 -5.69 -7.55 33.44
C ILE A 253 -5.91 -8.81 32.61
N ARG A 254 -6.79 -8.76 31.61
CA ARG A 254 -7.14 -9.94 30.81
C ARG A 254 -6.38 -9.99 29.49
N ASP A 255 -5.93 -8.85 29.00
CA ASP A 255 -5.13 -8.74 27.79
C ASP A 255 -4.18 -7.54 27.86
N TRP A 256 -3.31 -7.43 26.87
CA TRP A 256 -2.33 -6.35 26.79
C TRP A 256 -2.97 -4.96 26.68
N MET A 257 -4.18 -4.85 26.12
CA MET A 257 -4.86 -3.56 26.02
C MET A 257 -5.42 -3.12 27.38
N ASP A 258 -5.88 -4.05 28.22
CA ASP A 258 -6.24 -3.74 29.62
C ASP A 258 -5.03 -3.16 30.37
N TRP A 259 -3.84 -3.73 30.15
CA TRP A 259 -2.59 -3.21 30.71
C TRP A 259 -2.29 -1.79 30.19
N VAL A 260 -2.31 -1.59 28.87
CA VAL A 260 -2.07 -0.27 28.25
C VAL A 260 -3.09 0.79 28.67
N GLY A 261 -4.33 0.40 28.95
CA GLY A 261 -5.35 1.32 29.46
C GLY A 261 -5.18 1.67 30.93
N PHE A 262 -4.47 0.84 31.69
CA PHE A 262 -4.21 1.05 33.12
C PHE A 262 -3.02 2.00 33.37
N VAL A 263 -1.92 1.85 32.61
CA VAL A 263 -0.70 2.70 32.72
C VAL A 263 -0.78 3.97 31.88
#